data_AF-A0AA50ZX55-F1
#
_entry.id   AF-A0AA50ZX55-F1
#
_cell.length_a   1.000
_cell.length_b   1.000
_cell.length_c   1.000
_cell.angle_alpha   90.00
_cell.angle_beta   90.00
_cell.angle_gamma   90.00
#
_symmetry.space_group_name_H-M   'P 1'
#
loop_
_entity.id
_entity.type
_entity.pdbx_description
1 polymer ?
#
loop_
_entity_poly.entity_id
_entity_poly.type
_entity_poly.pdbx_seq_one_letter_code
_entity_poly.pdbx_strand_id
1 'polypeptide(L)'
;SDPYSKEPYRPLSPLVKCSFLPMEFLDCDEPVDHKGNETAKKAVKHGCVKFGGVRYEDVERTKVQCKALDGIECYGGRSFLKDGFPCVRYSGHYFTTTLIYSILLG
;
A
#
# COMPACT_ATOMS: atom_id res chain seq x y z
N SER A 1 10.07 19.97 3.10
CA SER A 1 10.95 19.58 4.23
C SER A 1 10.11 19.46 5.48
N ASP A 2 10.30 18.44 6.31
CA ASP A 2 9.55 18.25 7.56
C ASP A 2 10.19 19.06 8.71
N PRO A 3 9.49 20.10 9.24
CA PRO A 3 10.02 20.96 10.30
C PRO A 3 10.19 20.22 11.64
N TYR A 4 9.50 19.10 11.86
CA TYR A 4 9.50 18.38 13.15
C TYR A 4 10.50 17.23 13.22
N SER A 5 11.19 16.91 12.13
CA SER A 5 12.10 15.77 12.03
C SER A 5 13.28 15.77 13.02
N LYS A 6 13.58 16.91 13.65
CA LYS A 6 14.68 17.08 14.63
C LYS A 6 14.21 17.07 16.09
N GLU A 7 12.92 17.21 16.34
CA GLU A 7 12.38 17.15 17.70
C GLU A 7 12.24 15.69 18.14
N PRO A 8 12.29 15.37 19.44
CA PRO A 8 11.99 14.02 19.91
C PRO A 8 10.49 13.72 19.83
N TYR A 9 10.13 12.51 19.39
CA TYR A 9 8.74 12.06 19.33
C TYR A 9 8.09 12.06 20.72
N ARG A 10 6.92 12.67 20.82
CA ARG A 10 6.11 12.72 22.06
C ARG A 10 4.84 11.89 21.87
N PRO A 11 4.73 10.67 22.45
CA PRO A 11 3.60 9.77 22.20
C PRO A 11 2.23 10.32 22.64
N LEU A 12 2.20 11.25 23.60
CA LEU A 12 0.98 11.88 24.11
C LEU A 12 0.66 13.22 23.42
N SER A 13 1.47 13.62 22.44
CA SER A 13 1.21 14.78 21.59
C SER A 13 0.15 14.45 20.54
N PRO A 14 -0.62 15.44 20.04
CA PRO A 14 -1.47 15.26 18.86
C PRO A 14 -0.70 14.89 17.58
N LEU A 15 0.62 15.16 17.53
CA LEU A 15 1.45 14.90 16.36
C LEU A 15 1.86 13.42 16.27
N VAL A 16 1.03 12.61 15.61
CA VAL A 16 1.26 11.17 15.40
C VAL A 16 2.42 10.89 14.42
N LYS A 17 2.98 9.67 14.45
CA LYS A 17 3.98 9.24 13.46
C LYS A 17 3.39 9.16 12.05
N CYS A 18 4.12 9.62 11.04
CA CYS A 18 3.67 9.51 9.64
C CYS A 18 3.39 8.05 9.22
N SER A 19 4.14 7.09 9.74
CA SER A 19 3.92 5.66 9.47
C SER A 19 2.62 5.09 10.03
N PHE A 20 1.99 5.79 10.99
CA PHE A 20 0.73 5.40 11.62
C PHE A 20 -0.48 6.10 11.02
N LEU A 21 -0.28 7.00 10.05
CA LEU A 21 -1.38 7.60 9.34
C LEU A 21 -2.26 6.51 8.67
N PRO A 22 -3.59 6.63 8.78
CA PRO A 22 -4.52 5.83 8.00
C PRO A 22 -4.27 5.95 6.49
N MET A 23 -4.69 4.93 5.74
CA MET A 23 -4.47 4.85 4.28
C MET A 23 -5.05 6.02 3.51
N GLU A 24 -6.17 6.60 3.96
CA GLU A 24 -6.81 7.75 3.34
C GLU A 24 -5.97 9.04 3.36
N PHE A 25 -4.93 9.10 4.20
CA PHE A 25 -4.00 10.24 4.28
C PHE A 25 -2.66 9.96 3.62
N LEU A 26 -2.53 8.84 2.91
CA LEU A 26 -1.31 8.41 2.25
C LEU A 26 -1.53 8.29 0.75
N ASP A 27 -0.57 8.81 -0.01
CA ASP A 27 -0.41 8.53 -1.44
C ASP A 27 0.62 7.41 -1.58
N CYS A 28 0.22 6.25 -2.09
CA CYS A 28 1.03 5.04 -2.14
C CYS A 28 1.12 4.52 -3.57
N ASP A 29 2.34 4.15 -3.98
CA ASP A 29 2.59 3.53 -5.27
C ASP A 29 1.96 2.13 -5.35
N GLU A 30 1.69 1.68 -6.57
CA GLU A 30 1.26 0.31 -6.81
C GLU A 30 2.39 -0.70 -6.51
N PRO A 31 2.07 -1.95 -6.13
CA PRO A 31 3.06 -3.00 -5.96
C PRO A 31 3.89 -3.23 -7.25
N VAL A 32 5.21 -3.12 -7.12
CA VAL A 32 6.15 -3.36 -8.23
C VAL A 32 6.08 -4.82 -8.68
N ASP A 33 5.95 -5.04 -9.99
CA ASP A 33 5.95 -6.39 -10.59
C ASP A 33 7.35 -6.81 -11.05
N HIS A 34 7.91 -7.83 -10.39
CA HIS A 34 9.19 -8.44 -10.76
C HIS A 34 9.07 -9.52 -11.84
N LYS A 35 7.86 -9.78 -12.36
CA LYS A 35 7.59 -10.69 -13.49
C LYS A 35 8.19 -12.09 -13.29
N GLY A 36 8.05 -12.66 -12.09
CA GLY A 36 8.63 -13.97 -11.77
C GLY A 36 10.11 -13.95 -11.35
N ASN A 37 10.78 -12.79 -11.30
CA ASN A 37 12.20 -12.71 -10.97
C ASN A 37 12.44 -12.57 -9.45
N GLU A 38 12.71 -13.70 -8.79
CA GLU A 38 13.04 -13.76 -7.36
C GLU A 38 14.32 -12.98 -6.98
N THR A 39 15.32 -12.95 -7.87
CA THR A 39 16.58 -12.25 -7.60
C THR A 39 16.37 -10.74 -7.57
N ALA A 40 15.53 -10.21 -8.46
CA ALA A 40 15.15 -8.80 -8.47
C ALA A 40 14.44 -8.40 -7.17
N LYS A 41 13.48 -9.21 -6.71
CA LYS A 41 12.82 -9.01 -5.42
C LYS A 41 13.81 -9.01 -4.24
N LYS A 42 14.77 -9.94 -4.22
CA LYS A 42 15.80 -10.01 -3.15
C LYS A 42 16.69 -8.77 -3.12
N ALA A 43 17.04 -8.21 -4.27
CA ALA A 43 17.86 -7.01 -4.36
C ALA A 43 17.12 -5.77 -3.83
N VAL A 44 15.86 -5.59 -4.23
CA VAL A 44 15.06 -4.39 -3.90
C VAL A 44 14.33 -4.53 -2.55
N LYS A 45 14.18 -5.76 -2.04
CA LYS A 45 13.51 -6.12 -0.77
C LYS A 45 12.01 -5.77 -0.68
N HIS A 46 11.40 -5.35 -1.78
CA HIS A 46 9.97 -5.13 -1.91
C HIS A 46 9.50 -5.42 -3.35
N GLY A 47 8.20 -5.33 -3.61
CA GLY A 47 7.56 -5.77 -4.85
C GLY A 47 7.11 -7.23 -4.81
N CYS A 48 6.44 -7.65 -5.87
CA CYS A 48 5.76 -8.92 -6.04
C CYS A 48 6.47 -9.78 -7.09
N VAL A 49 6.66 -11.06 -6.82
CA VAL A 49 7.12 -12.01 -7.84
C VAL A 49 5.94 -12.62 -8.57
N LYS A 50 4.84 -12.86 -7.85
CA LYS A 50 3.59 -13.41 -8.36
C LYS A 50 2.44 -12.46 -8.04
N PHE A 51 1.53 -12.30 -9.01
CA PHE A 51 0.24 -11.65 -8.80
C PHE A 51 -0.90 -12.67 -8.82
N GLY A 52 -1.93 -12.41 -8.02
CA GLY A 52 -3.12 -13.24 -7.89
C GLY A 52 -2.99 -14.31 -6.81
N GLY A 53 -4.02 -15.17 -6.75
CA GLY A 53 -4.22 -16.15 -5.71
C GLY A 53 -5.72 -16.39 -5.57
N VAL A 54 -6.15 -17.65 -5.44
CA VAL A 54 -7.57 -17.98 -5.28
C VAL A 54 -8.00 -17.74 -3.85
N ARG A 55 -7.16 -18.15 -2.88
CA ARG A 55 -7.38 -17.94 -1.46
C ARG A 55 -6.55 -16.76 -0.98
N TYR A 56 -7.01 -16.10 0.07
CA TYR A 56 -6.37 -14.90 0.61
C TYR A 56 -4.92 -15.18 1.08
N GLU A 57 -4.68 -16.34 1.67
CA GLU A 57 -3.38 -16.82 2.14
C GLU A 57 -2.40 -17.12 1.01
N ASP A 58 -2.88 -17.38 -0.21
CA ASP A 58 -2.03 -17.63 -1.39
C ASP A 58 -1.59 -16.33 -2.07
N VAL A 59 -2.18 -15.19 -1.67
CA VAL A 59 -1.86 -13.88 -2.21
C VAL A 59 -0.58 -13.37 -1.56
N GLU A 60 0.45 -13.19 -2.39
CA GLU A 60 1.69 -12.55 -1.98
C GLU A 60 1.39 -11.13 -1.47
N ARG A 61 2.05 -10.73 -0.38
CA ARG A 61 1.98 -9.36 0.15
C ARG A 61 3.34 -8.71 0.08
N THR A 62 3.34 -7.41 -0.13
CA THR A 62 4.58 -6.65 -0.26
C THR A 62 4.48 -5.27 0.38
N LYS A 63 5.63 -4.60 0.40
CA LYS A 63 5.78 -3.21 0.80
C LYS A 63 5.72 -2.32 -0.43
N VAL A 64 5.10 -1.16 -0.28
CA VAL A 64 5.08 -0.10 -1.31
C VAL A 64 5.59 1.20 -0.73
N GLN A 65 6.07 2.08 -1.62
CA GLN A 65 6.46 3.42 -1.25
C GLN A 65 5.20 4.25 -1.03
N CYS A 66 5.07 4.84 0.17
CA CYS A 66 3.99 5.75 0.51
C CYS A 66 4.55 7.11 0.89
N LYS A 67 3.74 8.15 0.71
CA LYS A 67 3.99 9.52 1.15
C LYS A 67 2.75 10.07 1.84
N ALA A 68 2.93 10.74 2.98
CA ALA A 68 1.86 11.52 3.59
C ALA A 68 1.39 12.64 2.66
N LEU A 69 0.07 12.75 2.46
CA LEU A 69 -0.55 13.78 1.65
C LEU A 69 -0.11 15.18 2.12
N ASP A 70 -0.01 16.10 1.17
CA ASP A 70 0.40 17.47 1.47
C ASP A 70 -0.68 18.14 2.35
N GLY A 71 -0.23 18.93 3.35
CA GLY A 71 -1.11 19.52 4.36
C GLY A 71 -1.39 18.65 5.60
N ILE A 72 -1.10 17.35 5.57
CA ILE A 72 -1.17 16.49 6.76
C ILE A 72 0.10 16.64 7.59
N GLU A 73 -0.04 17.06 8.85
CA GLU A 73 1.06 17.15 9.80
C GLU A 73 1.25 15.83 10.56
N CYS A 74 2.48 15.31 10.53
CA CYS A 74 2.86 14.09 11.22
C CYS A 74 4.35 14.10 11.53
N TYR A 75 4.75 13.30 12.51
CA TYR A 75 6.13 13.20 12.97
C TYR A 75 6.93 12.19 12.15
N GLY A 76 8.11 12.61 11.67
CA GLY A 76 9.12 11.76 11.06
C GLY A 76 9.10 11.77 9.54
N GLY A 77 9.80 10.81 8.94
CA GLY A 77 9.89 10.69 7.47
C GLY A 77 8.51 10.62 6.82
N ARG A 78 8.18 11.64 6.00
CA ARG A 78 6.90 11.71 5.28
C ARG A 78 6.78 10.68 4.17
N SER A 79 7.91 10.16 3.70
CA SER A 79 8.00 9.07 2.72
C SER A 79 8.59 7.84 3.38
N PHE A 80 7.91 6.69 3.26
CA PHE A 80 8.31 5.45 3.90
C PHE A 80 7.75 4.22 3.17
N LEU A 81 8.37 3.06 3.38
CA LEU A 81 7.83 1.79 2.91
C LEU A 81 6.72 1.31 3.86
N LYS A 82 5.50 1.15 3.35
CA LYS A 82 4.36 0.62 4.10
C LYS A 82 4.08 -0.82 3.67
N ASP A 83 3.84 -1.69 4.64
CA ASP A 83 3.62 -3.12 4.44
C ASP A 83 2.13 -3.46 4.25
N GLY A 84 1.87 -4.68 3.79
CA GLY A 84 0.55 -5.28 3.76
C GLY A 84 -0.21 -5.09 2.45
N PHE A 85 0.43 -4.67 1.37
CA PHE A 85 -0.22 -4.49 0.08
C PHE A 85 -0.33 -5.83 -0.65
N PRO A 86 -1.54 -6.26 -1.04
CA PRO A 86 -1.73 -7.52 -1.75
C PRO A 86 -1.28 -7.39 -3.21
N CYS A 87 -0.55 -8.40 -3.68
CA CYS A 87 -0.13 -8.53 -5.07
C CYS A 87 -1.31 -9.05 -5.92
N VAL A 88 -2.31 -8.21 -6.14
CA VAL A 88 -3.49 -8.52 -6.97
C VAL A 88 -3.69 -7.45 -8.03
N ARG A 89 -4.25 -7.84 -9.19
CA ARG A 89 -4.64 -6.90 -10.25
C ARG A 89 -6.14 -6.93 -10.40
N TYR A 90 -6.80 -5.81 -10.11
CA TYR A 90 -8.21 -5.65 -10.41
C TYR A 90 -8.36 -5.24 -11.87
N SER A 91 -8.61 -6.20 -12.76
CA SER A 91 -8.77 -5.95 -14.20
C SER A 91 -10.13 -5.34 -14.58
N GLY A 92 -10.82 -4.63 -13.67
CA GLY A 92 -12.08 -3.93 -13.96
C GLY A 92 -13.29 -4.83 -14.31
N HIS A 93 -13.12 -6.14 -14.48
CA HIS A 93 -14.16 -7.04 -14.97
C HIS A 93 -15.23 -7.44 -13.93
N TYR A 94 -15.22 -6.84 -12.74
CA TYR A 94 -16.29 -7.06 -11.77
C TYR A 94 -17.59 -6.35 -12.16
N PHE A 95 -17.53 -5.31 -13.00
CA PHE A 95 -18.75 -4.64 -13.44
C PHE A 95 -19.64 -5.55 -14.28
N THR A 96 -19.12 -6.31 -15.24
CA THR A 96 -19.97 -7.13 -16.11
C THR A 96 -20.59 -8.31 -15.37
N THR A 97 -19.86 -8.98 -14.49
CA THR A 97 -20.41 -10.09 -13.71
C THR A 97 -21.41 -9.60 -12.66
N THR A 98 -21.10 -8.53 -11.92
CA THR A 98 -22.07 -7.90 -11.01
C THR A 98 -23.30 -7.37 -11.76
N LEU A 99 -23.13 -6.77 -12.94
CA LEU A 99 -24.21 -6.33 -13.81
C LEU A 99 -25.08 -7.51 -14.27
N ILE A 100 -24.47 -8.58 -14.80
CA ILE A 100 -25.20 -9.77 -15.25
C ILE A 100 -25.97 -10.41 -14.10
N TYR A 101 -25.35 -10.55 -12.92
CA TYR A 101 -26.04 -11.08 -11.75
C TYR A 101 -27.18 -10.17 -11.28
N SER A 102 -27.01 -8.85 -11.30
CA SER A 102 -28.10 -7.91 -10.95
C SER A 102 -29.29 -7.97 -11.91
N ILE A 103 -29.04 -8.23 -13.20
CA ILE A 103 -30.11 -8.38 -14.21
C ILE A 103 -30.80 -9.74 -14.08
N LEU A 104 -30.04 -10.81 -13.84
CA LEU A 104 -30.56 -12.18 -13.85
C LEU A 104 -31.17 -12.63 -12.51
N LEU A 105 -30.72 -12.08 -11.38
CA LEU A 105 -31.17 -12.51 -10.05
C LEU A 105 -32.17 -11.58 -9.36
N GLY A 106 -32.44 -10.39 -9.92
CA GLY A 106 -33.56 -9.51 -9.51
C GLY A 106 -33.51 -9.07 -8.05
#